data_AF-A0A966X6B9-F1
#
_entry.id   AF-A0A966X6B9-F1
#
_cell.length_a   1.000
_cell.length_b   1.000
_cell.length_c   1.000
_cell.angle_alpha   90.00
_cell.angle_beta   90.00
_cell.angle_gamma   90.00
#
_symmetry.space_group_name_H-M   'P 1'
#
loop_
_entity.id
_entity.type
_entity.pdbx_description
1 polymer ?
#
loop_
_entity_poly.entity_id
_entity_poly.type
_entity_poly.pdbx_seq_one_letter_code
_entity_poly.pdbx_strand_id
1 'polypeptide(L)' 'MVSQLDESHSHVPVLLNQVISLLAPRPGGRYVDATAGAGGHLEAILTESAP' A
#
# COMPACT_ATOMS: atom_id res chain seq x y z
N MET A 1 14.03 -17.81 28.04
CA MET A 1 13.02 -17.87 26.98
C MET A 1 12.49 -16.45 26.76
N VAL A 2 13.16 -15.70 25.90
CA VAL A 2 12.65 -14.43 25.36
C VAL A 2 12.56 -14.71 23.87
N SER A 3 11.35 -14.92 23.36
CA SER A 3 11.11 -14.98 21.93
C SER A 3 11.45 -13.61 21.37
N GLN A 4 12.51 -13.53 20.57
CA GLN A 4 12.82 -12.37 19.74
C GLN A 4 11.56 -12.07 18.93
N LEU A 5 10.89 -10.96 19.26
CA LEU A 5 9.87 -10.40 18.39
C LEU A 5 10.62 -9.97 17.14
N ASP A 6 10.22 -10.51 15.99
CA ASP A 6 10.74 -10.13 14.68
C ASP A 6 10.79 -8.60 14.57
N GLU A 7 11.99 -8.02 14.61
CA GLU A 7 12.28 -6.65 14.19
C GLU A 7 12.13 -6.54 12.65
N SER A 8 11.03 -7.04 12.11
CA SER A 8 10.61 -6.70 10.76
C SER A 8 10.17 -5.25 10.83
N HIS A 9 11.07 -4.35 10.44
CA HIS A 9 10.74 -2.96 10.16
C HIS A 9 9.70 -2.95 9.04
N SER A 10 8.43 -3.07 9.39
CA SER A 10 7.35 -3.10 8.42
C SER A 10 7.40 -1.82 7.61
N HIS A 11 7.59 -1.96 6.30
CA HIS A 11 7.78 -0.82 5.42
C HIS A 11 6.48 -0.02 5.34
N VAL A 12 6.48 1.18 5.92
CA VAL A 12 5.34 2.09 5.86
C VAL A 12 5.44 2.95 4.60
N PRO A 13 4.45 2.90 3.68
CA PRO A 13 4.47 3.72 2.48
C PRO A 13 4.39 5.22 2.82
N VAL A 14 5.31 6.00 2.25
CA VAL A 14 5.35 7.45 2.45
C VAL A 14 4.13 8.10 1.77
N LEU A 15 3.45 8.98 2.50
CA LEU A 15 2.26 9.74 2.04
C LEU A 15 1.08 8.86 1.56
N LEU A 16 0.90 7.67 2.13
CA LEU A 16 -0.15 6.74 1.73
C LEU A 16 -1.54 7.38 1.65
N ASN A 17 -1.98 8.04 2.72
CA ASN A 17 -3.31 8.64 2.80
C ASN A 17 -3.52 9.74 1.75
N GLN A 18 -2.51 10.57 1.50
CA GLN A 18 -2.58 11.63 0.50
C GLN A 18 -2.68 11.05 -0.91
N VAL A 19 -1.89 10.00 -1.21
CA VAL A 19 -1.95 9.31 -2.50
C VAL A 19 -3.33 8.71 -2.73
N ILE A 20 -3.86 7.97 -1.75
CA ILE A 20 -5.20 7.37 -1.86
C ILE A 20 -6.28 8.44 -2.00
N SER A 21 -6.22 9.50 -1.21
CA SER A 21 -7.21 10.57 -1.28
C SER A 21 -7.18 11.33 -2.61
N LEU A 22 -6.01 11.54 -3.20
CA LEU A 22 -5.87 12.28 -4.47
C LEU A 22 -6.14 11.40 -5.69
N LEU A 23 -5.65 10.15 -5.68
CA LEU A 23 -5.87 9.19 -6.76
C LEU A 23 -7.32 8.70 -6.79
N ALA A 24 -7.97 8.66 -5.62
CA ALA A 24 -9.33 8.20 -5.39
C ALA A 24 -9.67 6.90 -6.16
N PRO A 25 -8.98 5.78 -5.88
CA PRO A 25 -9.22 4.52 -6.55
C PRO A 25 -10.69 4.09 -6.46
N ARG A 26 -11.18 3.45 -7.52
CA ARG A 26 -12.56 2.97 -7.66
C ARG A 26 -12.58 1.55 -8.24
N PRO A 27 -13.63 0.76 -7.90
CA PRO A 27 -13.85 -0.54 -8.51
C PRO A 27 -13.82 -0.49 -10.04
N GLY A 28 -13.15 -1.46 -10.64
CA GLY A 28 -12.98 -1.55 -12.10
C GLY A 28 -11.97 -0.55 -12.71
N GLY A 29 -11.33 0.29 -11.89
CA GLY A 29 -10.25 1.16 -12.33
C GLY A 29 -9.00 0.40 -12.76
N ARG A 30 -8.18 1.03 -13.61
CA ARG A 30 -6.88 0.50 -14.05
C ARG A 30 -5.79 1.46 -13.61
N TYR A 31 -4.85 0.97 -12.82
CA TYR A 31 -3.78 1.76 -12.23
C TYR A 31 -2.42 1.21 -12.66
N VAL A 32 -1.43 2.10 -12.76
CA VAL A 32 -0.04 1.75 -13.02
C VAL A 32 0.78 2.29 -11.86
N ASP A 33 1.51 1.41 -11.18
CA ASP A 33 2.56 1.80 -10.25
C ASP A 33 3.91 1.65 -10.95
N ALA A 34 4.50 2.79 -11.33
CA ALA A 34 5.79 2.82 -12.01
C ALA A 34 6.98 2.58 -11.08
N THR A 35 6.73 2.44 -9.78
CA THR A 35 7.73 2.41 -8.70
C THR A 35 7.42 1.34 -7.67
N ALA A 36 6.76 0.24 -8.07
CA ALA A 36 6.12 -0.75 -7.22
C ALA A 36 6.84 -1.08 -5.90
N GLY A 37 8.18 -1.17 -5.89
CA GLY A 37 8.97 -1.26 -4.66
C GLY A 37 8.52 -2.44 -3.79
N ALA A 38 8.33 -2.20 -2.50
CA ALA A 38 7.78 -3.20 -1.56
C ALA A 38 6.25 -3.40 -1.68
N GLY A 39 5.56 -2.65 -2.55
CA GLY A 39 4.15 -2.86 -2.88
C GLY A 39 3.12 -2.20 -1.98
N GLY A 40 3.51 -1.43 -0.95
CA GLY A 40 2.54 -0.93 0.02
C GLY A 40 1.57 0.14 -0.52
N HIS A 41 1.94 0.94 -1.54
CA HIS A 41 0.97 1.79 -2.23
C HIS A 41 0.02 0.98 -3.12
N LEU A 42 0.53 -0.06 -3.80
CA LEU A 42 -0.25 -1.00 -4.60
C LEU A 42 -1.29 -1.74 -3.75
N GLU A 43 -0.91 -2.20 -2.56
CA GLU A 43 -1.83 -2.87 -1.63
C GLU A 43 -3.02 -1.97 -1.30
N ALA A 44 -2.78 -0.73 -0.88
CA ALA A 44 -3.85 0.20 -0.57
C ALA A 44 -4.71 0.54 -1.79
N ILE A 45 -4.12 0.70 -2.98
CA ILE A 45 -4.88 0.91 -4.22
C ILE A 45 -5.80 -0.28 -4.50
N LEU A 46 -5.32 -1.51 -4.33
CA LEU A 46 -6.12 -2.73 -4.54
C LEU A 46 -7.24 -2.85 -3.50
N THR A 47 -6.97 -2.52 -2.24
CA THR A 47 -8.00 -2.50 -1.19
C THR A 47 -9.11 -1.50 -1.50
N GLU A 48 -8.76 -0.28 -1.91
CA GLU A 48 -9.74 0.79 -2.19
C GLU A 48 -10.46 0.60 -3.53
N SER A 49 -9.88 -0.18 -4.46
CA SER A 49 -10.50 -0.51 -5.75
C SER A 49 -11.04 -1.94 -5.85
N ALA A 50 -11.17 -2.64 -4.72
CA ALA A 50 -11.75 -3.97 -4.66
C ALA A 50 -13.20 -3.98 -5.20
N PRO A 51 -13.68 -5.08 -5.83
CA PRO A 51 -15.05 -5.21 -6.32
C PRO A 51 -16.13 -5.06 -5.24
#